data_AF-A0A6C0HHM7-F1
#
_entry.id   AF-A0A6C0HHM7-F1
#
_cell.length_a   1.000
_cell.length_b   1.000
_cell.length_c   1.000
_cell.angle_alpha   90.00
_cell.angle_beta   90.00
_cell.angle_gamma   90.00
#
_symmetry.space_group_name_H-M   'P 1'
#
loop_
_entity.id
_entity.type
_entity.pdbx_description
1 polymer ?
#
loop_
_entity_poly.entity_id
_entity_poly.type
_entity_poly.pdbx_seq_one_letter_code
_entity_poly.pdbx_strand_id
1 'polypeptide(L)'
;MSIVGIDSSHNSGYTITFVTCYLHDKNNSPHNDEWTVGRLGELVSIGIPLYIFVSPDNADEIAFLQSATNIHIEVIDKSELWVYQQLGKLSYELPTHRNLEKDTADYLAISHSKVELVARVIEHNPWKTGHFAYVDFNITYLFWEKMKTYEYMHQFAKRTFFDKMLIFPGCSSPVPIDKVGGLTDAICWRFCGGFFAGDADSLKQWWKDYPVYFVEYLEIYKKLTWDVNFWAWTETVKRWEPKWYSANHNDSIVTGVSADFITKNMAKVSRRIKHNYPVIAQFRPMSASYLKTADGRQWLNTRYVNYWLYNNGCYGYPTSSHIIENKNMLCELDSEYKPIAETFTVVNEQIGIPKYSGDVFSHGLEDVRLYVSTDQRTKFIATNVNYSPNGKNNMVIGDYSLLENMITYVQVVLPPAESWCEKNWIPVFSRGEDLFIYKWSPLEIGRVNPATGSLEIIMSYSINAPYFNKVRGSTTFIDREDGLLGVVHFSEDHNPRHYYHILVLLEKETLRPLKYSDCFCFKSLGVEFCIGFTESSNINTNDNGESNENEYVFWISQMDRDPMTIFINKSEISLCFDF
;
A
#
# COMPACT_ATOMS: atom_id res chain seq x y z
N MET A 1 33.25 -7.79 -9.60
CA MET A 1 31.82 -7.92 -9.25
C MET A 1 31.18 -8.83 -10.27
N SER A 2 30.75 -10.02 -9.86
CA SER A 2 30.06 -10.99 -10.72
C SER A 2 28.61 -10.54 -10.89
N ILE A 3 28.26 -10.12 -12.10
CA ILE A 3 26.90 -9.70 -12.48
C ILE A 3 26.04 -10.96 -12.58
N VAL A 4 24.97 -11.01 -11.80
CA VAL A 4 23.90 -12.02 -11.88
C VAL A 4 23.25 -11.89 -13.25
N GLY A 5 23.14 -13.00 -13.99
CA GLY A 5 22.56 -13.03 -15.32
C GLY A 5 21.11 -12.51 -15.32
N ILE A 6 20.85 -11.50 -16.14
CA ILE A 6 19.51 -10.96 -16.37
C ILE A 6 18.92 -11.75 -17.55
N ASP A 7 17.85 -12.48 -17.27
CA ASP A 7 17.09 -13.30 -18.21
C ASP A 7 16.38 -12.41 -19.26
N SER A 8 16.54 -12.76 -20.54
CA SER A 8 16.25 -11.90 -21.70
C SER A 8 14.90 -12.19 -22.38
N SER A 9 13.93 -12.79 -21.70
CA SER A 9 12.65 -13.10 -22.34
C SER A 9 11.46 -13.00 -21.40
N HIS A 10 10.92 -11.80 -21.21
CA HIS A 10 9.49 -11.55 -20.95
C HIS A 10 9.17 -10.09 -21.26
N ASN A 11 7.95 -9.82 -21.74
CA ASN A 11 7.36 -8.48 -21.71
C ASN A 11 7.61 -7.92 -20.31
N SER A 12 8.44 -6.87 -20.16
CA SER A 12 9.16 -6.61 -18.91
C SER A 12 8.26 -6.20 -17.73
N GLY A 13 6.94 -6.07 -17.96
CA GLY A 13 5.92 -5.84 -16.94
C GLY A 13 6.03 -4.48 -16.26
N TYR A 14 6.90 -3.60 -16.76
CA TYR A 14 7.12 -2.30 -16.17
C TYR A 14 5.95 -1.36 -16.49
N THR A 15 5.59 -0.57 -15.50
CA THR A 15 4.49 0.40 -15.56
C THR A 15 4.98 1.83 -15.41
N ILE A 16 6.21 2.01 -14.93
CA ILE A 16 6.89 3.30 -14.73
C ILE A 16 8.33 3.24 -15.24
N THR A 17 8.76 4.30 -15.94
CA THR A 17 10.16 4.50 -16.37
C THR A 17 10.89 5.44 -15.42
N PHE A 18 12.08 5.07 -14.98
CA PHE A 18 12.94 5.94 -14.18
C PHE A 18 13.89 6.72 -15.10
N VAL A 19 14.12 7.98 -14.77
CA VAL A 19 14.98 8.91 -15.51
C VAL A 19 16.04 9.42 -14.56
N THR A 20 17.29 9.40 -15.00
CA THR A 20 18.42 9.91 -14.26
C THR A 20 19.40 10.62 -15.18
N CYS A 21 20.33 11.38 -14.61
CA CYS A 21 21.34 12.09 -15.39
C CYS A 21 22.73 11.99 -14.72
N TYR A 22 23.76 11.80 -15.53
CA TYR A 22 25.17 11.76 -15.14
C TYR A 22 25.94 12.81 -15.98
N LEU A 23 25.56 14.08 -15.76
CA LEU A 23 26.04 15.23 -16.52
C LEU A 23 27.12 16.06 -15.79
N HIS A 24 27.50 15.67 -14.58
CA HIS A 24 28.49 16.39 -13.78
C HIS A 24 29.90 16.24 -14.34
N ASP A 25 30.67 17.33 -14.29
CA ASP A 25 32.09 17.33 -14.67
C ASP A 25 32.95 16.76 -13.53
N LYS A 26 33.65 15.66 -13.85
CA LYS A 26 34.54 14.93 -12.93
C LYS A 26 35.74 15.76 -12.46
N ASN A 27 36.23 16.67 -13.31
CA ASN A 27 37.48 17.37 -13.05
C ASN A 27 37.30 18.60 -12.14
N ASN A 28 36.06 19.05 -11.96
CA ASN A 28 35.71 20.30 -11.27
C ASN A 28 34.90 20.11 -9.99
N SER A 29 34.63 18.87 -9.54
CA SER A 29 33.88 18.61 -8.31
C SER A 29 34.79 18.12 -7.17
N PRO A 30 35.01 18.90 -6.09
CA PRO A 30 35.83 18.48 -4.96
C PRO A 30 35.21 17.33 -4.13
N HIS A 31 33.95 16.94 -4.40
CA HIS A 31 33.25 15.84 -3.75
C HIS A 31 33.36 14.52 -4.53
N ASN A 32 34.59 14.02 -4.68
CA ASN A 32 34.91 12.83 -5.49
C ASN A 32 34.16 11.54 -5.10
N ASP A 33 33.54 11.43 -3.91
CA ASP A 33 32.87 10.19 -3.47
C ASP A 33 31.36 10.15 -3.75
N GLU A 34 30.72 11.31 -3.97
CA GLU A 34 29.27 11.43 -4.23
C GLU A 34 28.92 11.34 -5.72
N TRP A 35 29.81 11.79 -6.60
CA TRP A 35 29.54 12.00 -8.02
C TRP A 35 30.34 11.04 -8.91
N THR A 36 30.29 9.75 -8.57
CA THR A 36 31.03 8.70 -9.27
C THR A 36 30.14 7.80 -10.10
N VAL A 37 30.71 7.21 -11.14
CA VAL A 37 30.10 6.09 -11.89
C VAL A 37 29.76 4.91 -10.97
N GLY A 38 30.46 4.75 -9.84
CA GLY A 38 30.13 3.73 -8.83
C GLY A 38 28.75 3.93 -8.22
N ARG A 39 28.33 5.18 -7.98
CA ARG A 39 26.98 5.50 -7.48
C ARG A 39 25.89 5.21 -8.51
N LEU A 40 26.12 5.57 -9.77
CA LEU A 40 25.24 5.17 -10.86
C LEU A 40 25.16 3.64 -10.97
N GLY A 41 26.29 2.95 -10.78
CA GLY A 41 26.34 1.48 -10.74
C GLY A 41 25.45 0.88 -9.64
N GLU A 42 25.39 1.50 -8.45
CA GLU A 42 24.45 1.09 -7.40
C GLU A 42 22.99 1.22 -7.86
N LEU A 43 22.61 2.35 -8.47
CA LEU A 43 21.25 2.56 -8.99
C LEU A 43 20.89 1.58 -10.12
N VAL A 44 21.82 1.33 -11.03
CA VAL A 44 21.68 0.35 -12.13
C VAL A 44 21.48 -1.06 -11.57
N SER A 45 22.14 -1.41 -10.46
CA SER A 45 22.04 -2.73 -9.83
C SER A 45 20.65 -3.10 -9.31
N ILE A 46 19.73 -2.11 -9.18
CA ILE A 46 18.34 -2.34 -8.76
C ILE A 46 17.53 -3.08 -9.85
N GLY A 47 17.92 -2.98 -11.11
CA GLY A 47 17.23 -3.67 -12.21
C GLY A 47 15.86 -3.06 -12.58
N ILE A 48 15.71 -1.75 -12.40
CA ILE A 48 14.56 -0.94 -12.85
C ILE A 48 14.74 -0.47 -14.31
N PRO A 49 13.66 -0.13 -15.04
CA PRO A 49 13.77 0.52 -16.35
C PRO A 49 14.33 1.93 -16.18
N LEU A 50 15.58 2.13 -16.58
CA LEU A 50 16.33 3.36 -16.31
C LEU A 50 16.83 4.02 -17.59
N TYR A 51 16.35 5.23 -17.82
CA TYR A 51 16.82 6.14 -18.85
C TYR A 51 17.91 7.05 -18.29
N ILE A 52 19.10 6.97 -18.86
CA ILE A 52 20.30 7.65 -18.38
C ILE A 52 20.71 8.70 -19.41
N PHE A 53 20.63 9.98 -19.03
CA PHE A 53 21.31 11.04 -19.77
C PHE A 53 22.76 11.13 -19.32
N VAL A 54 23.72 11.18 -20.25
CA VAL A 54 25.15 11.25 -19.93
C VAL A 54 25.85 12.30 -20.78
N SER A 55 26.83 13.01 -20.21
CA SER A 55 27.64 13.95 -20.98
C SER A 55 28.58 13.21 -21.93
N PRO A 56 29.00 13.83 -23.05
CA PRO A 56 29.95 13.21 -23.98
C PRO A 56 31.23 12.72 -23.29
N ASP A 57 31.77 13.51 -22.35
CA ASP A 57 32.99 13.19 -21.61
C ASP A 57 32.85 11.97 -20.68
N ASN A 58 31.63 11.63 -20.28
CA ASN A 58 31.33 10.53 -19.36
C ASN A 58 30.79 9.28 -20.08
N ALA A 59 30.50 9.37 -21.38
CA ALA A 59 29.74 8.34 -22.11
C ALA A 59 30.47 6.98 -22.17
N ASP A 60 31.79 6.98 -22.38
CA ASP A 60 32.59 5.76 -22.48
C ASP A 60 32.57 4.90 -21.21
N GLU A 61 32.38 5.53 -20.04
CA GLU A 61 32.38 4.83 -18.75
C GLU A 61 31.17 3.92 -18.55
N ILE A 62 30.06 4.22 -19.23
CA ILE A 62 28.79 3.50 -19.07
C ILE A 62 28.34 2.81 -20.36
N ALA A 63 29.10 2.94 -21.45
CA ALA A 63 28.77 2.36 -22.75
C ALA A 63 28.49 0.85 -22.69
N PHE A 64 29.14 0.14 -21.75
CA PHE A 64 28.91 -1.30 -21.55
C PHE A 64 27.48 -1.65 -21.09
N LEU A 65 26.76 -0.69 -20.47
CA LEU A 65 25.38 -0.86 -20.01
C LEU A 65 24.35 -0.82 -21.14
N GLN A 66 24.70 -0.34 -22.34
CA GLN A 66 23.79 -0.23 -23.49
C GLN A 66 23.16 -1.57 -23.91
N SER A 67 23.81 -2.69 -23.55
CA SER A 67 23.32 -4.03 -23.87
C SER A 67 22.18 -4.52 -22.96
N ALA A 68 21.94 -3.85 -21.82
CA ALA A 68 20.89 -4.24 -20.88
C ALA A 68 19.51 -3.79 -21.37
N THR A 69 18.53 -4.69 -21.39
CA THR A 69 17.18 -4.44 -21.92
C THR A 69 16.36 -3.45 -21.10
N ASN A 70 16.73 -3.25 -19.83
CA ASN A 70 16.12 -2.29 -18.92
C ASN A 70 16.90 -0.96 -18.83
N ILE A 71 17.94 -0.76 -19.65
CA ILE A 71 18.72 0.49 -19.67
C ILE A 71 18.61 1.14 -21.04
N HIS A 72 18.45 2.47 -21.04
CA HIS A 72 18.60 3.29 -22.24
C HIS A 72 19.57 4.42 -21.91
N ILE A 73 20.57 4.65 -22.76
CA ILE A 73 21.55 5.73 -22.58
C ILE A 73 21.39 6.73 -23.71
N GLU A 74 21.30 8.00 -23.34
CA GLU A 74 21.30 9.11 -24.27
C GLU A 74 22.46 10.05 -23.94
N VAL A 75 23.39 10.18 -24.90
CA VAL A 75 24.48 11.15 -24.81
C VAL A 75 23.94 12.53 -25.17
N ILE A 76 24.13 13.52 -24.30
CA ILE A 76 23.62 14.87 -24.49
C ILE A 76 24.64 15.92 -24.03
N ASP A 77 24.86 16.93 -24.87
CA ASP A 77 25.64 18.10 -24.45
C ASP A 77 24.75 19.05 -23.61
N LYS A 78 25.28 19.55 -22.49
CA LYS A 78 24.52 20.43 -21.58
C LYS A 78 24.02 21.70 -22.28
N SER A 79 24.72 22.17 -23.31
CA SER A 79 24.30 23.33 -24.12
C SER A 79 23.02 23.09 -24.94
N GLU A 80 22.63 21.82 -25.14
CA GLU A 80 21.37 21.45 -25.80
C GLU A 80 20.15 21.63 -24.87
N LEU A 81 20.36 21.62 -23.55
CA LEU A 81 19.28 21.75 -22.57
C LEU A 81 18.73 23.17 -22.55
N TRP A 82 17.41 23.28 -22.52
CA TRP A 82 16.69 24.55 -22.52
C TRP A 82 17.13 25.46 -21.37
N VAL A 83 17.34 24.89 -20.18
CA VAL A 83 17.79 25.65 -18.99
C VAL A 83 19.10 26.36 -19.27
N TYR A 84 20.10 25.66 -19.83
CA TYR A 84 21.39 26.22 -20.18
C TYR A 84 21.28 27.32 -21.23
N GLN A 85 20.43 27.12 -22.25
CA GLN A 85 20.17 28.12 -23.28
C GLN A 85 19.52 29.39 -22.71
N GLN A 86 18.66 29.29 -21.69
CA GLN A 86 18.07 30.47 -21.04
C GLN A 86 19.05 31.18 -20.11
N LEU A 87 19.83 30.44 -19.34
CA LEU A 87 20.84 31.02 -18.45
C LEU A 87 21.91 31.78 -19.25
N GLY A 88 22.21 31.37 -20.49
CA GLY A 88 23.07 32.13 -21.40
C GLY A 88 22.48 33.47 -21.88
N LYS A 89 21.17 33.71 -21.71
CA LYS A 89 20.45 34.92 -22.16
C LYS A 89 20.04 35.83 -21.01
N LEU A 90 19.92 35.30 -19.80
CA LEU A 90 19.43 36.01 -18.62
C LEU A 90 20.57 36.39 -17.69
N SER A 91 20.45 37.53 -17.02
CA SER A 91 21.37 37.93 -15.95
C SER A 91 20.87 37.39 -14.61
N TYR A 92 21.75 36.71 -13.89
CA TYR A 92 21.46 36.13 -12.57
C TYR A 92 22.72 36.11 -11.70
N GLU A 93 22.50 36.08 -10.39
CA GLU A 93 23.53 35.80 -9.39
C GLU A 93 23.24 34.48 -8.69
N LEU A 94 24.24 33.96 -7.97
CA LEU A 94 24.07 32.79 -7.12
C LEU A 94 23.57 33.18 -5.71
N PRO A 95 22.93 32.25 -4.97
CA PRO A 95 22.43 32.47 -3.61
C PRO A 95 23.58 32.80 -2.65
N THR A 96 23.31 33.65 -1.66
CA THR A 96 24.33 34.11 -0.71
C THR A 96 24.77 33.01 0.26
N HIS A 97 23.84 32.21 0.78
CA HIS A 97 24.09 31.16 1.76
C HIS A 97 24.07 29.78 1.12
N ARG A 98 25.03 29.55 0.22
CA ARG A 98 25.20 28.28 -0.50
C ARG A 98 26.53 27.61 -0.14
N ASN A 99 26.63 26.30 -0.39
CA ASN A 99 27.92 25.63 -0.42
C ASN A 99 28.67 26.06 -1.70
N LEU A 100 29.74 26.83 -1.54
CA LEU A 100 30.48 27.41 -2.68
C LEU A 100 31.14 26.36 -3.59
N GLU A 101 31.46 25.19 -3.04
CA GLU A 101 32.09 24.09 -3.76
C GLU A 101 31.07 23.26 -4.54
N LYS A 102 29.89 23.01 -3.94
CA LYS A 102 28.84 22.16 -4.52
C LYS A 102 27.83 22.94 -5.36
N ASP A 103 27.28 24.02 -4.81
CA ASP A 103 26.17 24.79 -5.38
C ASP A 103 26.67 25.80 -6.43
N THR A 104 27.37 25.28 -7.44
CA THR A 104 27.84 26.04 -8.60
C THR A 104 26.69 26.35 -9.56
N ALA A 105 26.88 27.30 -10.47
CA ALA A 105 25.87 27.60 -11.49
C ALA A 105 25.56 26.36 -12.37
N ASP A 106 26.56 25.55 -12.67
CA ASP A 106 26.40 24.32 -13.43
C ASP A 106 25.57 23.28 -12.66
N TYR A 107 25.88 23.07 -11.37
CA TYR A 107 25.10 22.16 -10.52
C TYR A 107 23.62 22.55 -10.45
N LEU A 108 23.33 23.84 -10.23
CA LEU A 108 21.95 24.33 -10.17
C LEU A 108 21.25 24.22 -11.53
N ALA A 109 21.94 24.48 -12.64
CA ALA A 109 21.40 24.30 -13.98
C ALA A 109 21.04 22.83 -14.30
N ILE A 110 21.88 21.87 -13.89
CA ILE A 110 21.58 20.44 -13.97
C ILE A 110 20.32 20.12 -13.15
N SER A 111 20.24 20.61 -11.91
CA SER A 111 19.09 20.37 -11.04
C SER A 111 17.78 20.92 -11.62
N HIS A 112 17.82 22.08 -12.27
CA HIS A 112 16.66 22.66 -12.96
C HIS A 112 16.28 21.90 -14.25
N SER A 113 17.19 21.12 -14.83
CA SER A 113 16.95 20.39 -16.08
C SER A 113 16.19 19.06 -15.87
N LYS A 114 15.99 18.61 -14.62
CA LYS A 114 15.33 17.33 -14.30
C LYS A 114 13.96 17.17 -14.98
N VAL A 115 13.15 18.24 -14.98
CA VAL A 115 11.79 18.23 -15.55
C VAL A 115 11.83 18.13 -17.08
N GLU A 116 12.77 18.82 -17.71
CA GLU A 116 13.03 18.75 -19.16
C GLU A 116 13.43 17.34 -19.58
N LEU A 117 14.36 16.72 -18.85
CA LEU A 117 14.84 15.38 -19.13
C LEU A 117 13.72 14.35 -19.05
N VAL A 118 12.87 14.43 -18.03
CA VAL A 118 11.68 13.56 -17.95
C VAL A 118 10.74 13.80 -19.13
N ALA A 119 10.46 15.06 -19.49
CA ALA A 119 9.60 15.37 -20.64
C ALA A 119 10.14 14.79 -21.95
N ARG A 120 11.45 14.84 -22.18
CA ARG A 120 12.12 14.22 -23.33
C ARG A 120 11.94 12.69 -23.34
N VAL A 121 12.08 12.04 -22.19
CA VAL A 121 11.86 10.59 -22.06
C VAL A 121 10.41 10.20 -22.30
N ILE A 122 9.43 11.05 -21.94
CA ILE A 122 8.02 10.77 -22.23
C ILE A 122 7.77 10.70 -23.74
N GLU A 123 8.44 11.53 -24.56
CA GLU A 123 8.31 11.49 -26.02
C GLU A 123 9.02 10.27 -26.63
N HIS A 124 10.15 9.83 -26.07
CA HIS A 124 10.89 8.65 -26.56
C HIS A 124 10.25 7.32 -26.09
N ASN A 125 9.91 7.23 -24.81
CA ASN A 125 9.24 6.14 -24.10
C ASN A 125 9.60 4.72 -24.57
N PRO A 126 10.86 4.28 -24.37
CA PRO A 126 11.35 3.04 -24.97
C PRO A 126 10.67 1.78 -24.40
N TRP A 127 10.16 1.86 -23.16
CA TRP A 127 9.43 0.77 -22.49
C TRP A 127 7.90 0.92 -22.55
N LYS A 128 7.38 1.94 -23.24
CA LYS A 128 5.93 2.18 -23.40
C LYS A 128 5.18 2.25 -22.07
N THR A 129 5.80 2.83 -21.05
CA THR A 129 5.19 3.01 -19.71
C THR A 129 4.23 4.20 -19.72
N GLY A 130 3.23 4.18 -18.83
CA GLY A 130 2.31 5.31 -18.63
C GLY A 130 2.81 6.34 -17.60
N HIS A 131 3.75 5.94 -16.76
CA HIS A 131 4.28 6.74 -15.65
C HIS A 131 5.78 6.90 -15.77
N PHE A 132 6.30 7.98 -15.16
CA PHE A 132 7.72 8.30 -15.16
C PHE A 132 8.14 8.83 -13.79
N ALA A 133 9.36 8.50 -13.37
CA ALA A 133 9.97 9.03 -12.17
C ALA A 133 11.34 9.61 -12.49
N TYR A 134 11.68 10.77 -11.96
CA TYR A 134 13.06 11.20 -11.90
C TYR A 134 13.70 10.67 -10.62
N VAL A 135 14.95 10.23 -10.72
CA VAL A 135 15.76 9.76 -9.60
C VAL A 135 17.20 10.23 -9.78
N ASP A 136 17.76 10.93 -8.80
CA ASP A 136 19.17 11.33 -8.85
C ASP A 136 20.07 10.09 -8.90
N PHE A 137 21.09 10.09 -9.77
CA PHE A 137 21.90 8.89 -10.02
C PHE A 137 22.67 8.40 -8.77
N ASN A 138 22.89 9.30 -7.82
CA ASN A 138 23.58 9.02 -6.57
C ASN A 138 22.64 8.77 -5.40
N ILE A 139 21.30 8.81 -5.57
CA ILE A 139 20.31 8.75 -4.48
C ILE A 139 20.54 7.59 -3.50
N THR A 140 21.14 6.49 -3.96
CA THR A 140 21.41 5.29 -3.16
C THR A 140 22.31 5.55 -1.96
N TYR A 141 23.08 6.63 -1.96
CA TYR A 141 23.89 7.05 -0.80
C TYR A 141 23.02 7.43 0.41
N LEU A 142 21.76 7.84 0.19
CA LEU A 142 20.83 8.25 1.23
C LEU A 142 20.19 7.06 1.96
N PHE A 143 20.13 5.89 1.33
CA PHE A 143 19.37 4.76 1.85
C PHE A 143 20.08 4.09 3.03
N TRP A 144 19.41 4.00 4.18
CA TRP A 144 19.92 3.32 5.37
C TRP A 144 19.71 1.81 5.25
N GLU A 145 18.62 1.38 4.64
CA GLU A 145 18.28 -0.02 4.40
C GLU A 145 18.33 -0.36 2.90
N LYS A 146 19.49 -0.11 2.28
CA LYS A 146 19.72 -0.23 0.82
C LYS A 146 18.99 -1.39 0.15
N MET A 147 19.19 -2.63 0.64
CA MET A 147 18.59 -3.81 0.02
C MET A 147 17.06 -3.81 0.04
N LYS A 148 16.45 -3.40 1.16
CA LYS A 148 14.98 -3.28 1.25
C LYS A 148 14.45 -2.18 0.33
N THR A 149 15.18 -1.07 0.24
CA THR A 149 14.81 0.04 -0.65
C THR A 149 14.97 -0.34 -2.12
N TYR A 150 16.01 -1.10 -2.48
CA TYR A 150 16.18 -1.63 -3.84
C TYR A 150 15.06 -2.59 -4.21
N GLU A 151 14.70 -3.50 -3.30
CA GLU A 151 13.57 -4.42 -3.50
C GLU A 151 12.25 -3.66 -3.66
N TYR A 152 12.01 -2.64 -2.82
CA TYR A 152 10.86 -1.75 -2.97
C TYR A 152 10.82 -1.08 -4.34
N MET A 153 11.92 -0.46 -4.80
CA MET A 153 12.00 0.22 -6.09
C MET A 153 11.79 -0.76 -7.26
N HIS A 154 12.38 -1.95 -7.18
CA HIS A 154 12.21 -3.00 -8.18
C HIS A 154 10.74 -3.41 -8.34
N GLN A 155 10.03 -3.55 -7.21
CA GLN A 155 8.61 -3.85 -7.25
C GLN A 155 7.75 -2.66 -7.66
N PHE A 156 8.08 -1.45 -7.19
CA PHE A 156 7.41 -0.20 -7.56
C PHE A 156 7.43 0.00 -9.08
N ALA A 157 8.51 -0.41 -9.76
CA ALA A 157 8.63 -0.40 -11.21
C ALA A 157 7.55 -1.21 -11.96
N LYS A 158 6.92 -2.18 -11.27
CA LYS A 158 5.96 -3.14 -11.81
C LYS A 158 4.54 -2.93 -11.25
N ARG A 159 4.34 -1.97 -10.34
CA ARG A 159 3.03 -1.68 -9.72
C ARG A 159 2.07 -1.04 -10.71
N THR A 160 0.79 -1.38 -10.64
CA THR A 160 -0.20 -0.65 -11.43
C THR A 160 -0.58 0.67 -10.75
N PHE A 161 -0.55 1.77 -11.49
CA PHE A 161 -0.95 3.10 -11.03
C PHE A 161 -2.31 3.46 -11.65
N PHE A 162 -3.26 3.93 -10.84
CA PHE A 162 -4.67 4.01 -11.25
C PHE A 162 -5.24 5.42 -11.42
N ASP A 163 -4.47 6.45 -11.06
CA ASP A 163 -4.92 7.83 -11.06
C ASP A 163 -3.89 8.77 -11.68
N LYS A 164 -4.36 9.97 -12.06
CA LYS A 164 -3.46 11.09 -12.32
C LYS A 164 -2.59 11.35 -11.10
N MET A 165 -1.29 11.38 -11.36
CA MET A 165 -0.25 11.38 -10.35
C MET A 165 0.79 12.43 -10.73
N LEU A 166 1.09 13.28 -9.76
CA LEU A 166 2.29 14.10 -9.73
C LEU A 166 2.68 14.23 -8.27
N ILE A 167 3.68 13.46 -7.87
CA ILE A 167 4.04 13.21 -6.46
C ILE A 167 5.47 13.63 -6.16
N PHE A 168 5.64 14.24 -4.98
CA PHE A 168 6.92 14.69 -4.47
C PHE A 168 7.15 14.24 -3.01
N PRO A 169 8.36 13.79 -2.67
CA PRO A 169 8.79 13.67 -1.28
C PRO A 169 9.03 15.07 -0.67
N GLY A 170 8.44 15.34 0.49
CA GLY A 170 8.56 16.63 1.19
C GLY A 170 8.99 16.51 2.65
N CYS A 171 9.96 17.34 3.07
CA CYS A 171 10.47 17.35 4.44
C CYS A 171 9.69 18.26 5.39
N SER A 172 9.03 19.30 4.86
CA SER A 172 8.32 20.31 5.67
C SER A 172 7.03 20.78 4.98
N SER A 173 6.18 21.50 5.72
CA SER A 173 4.93 22.05 5.20
C SER A 173 5.16 23.17 4.16
N PRO A 174 4.18 23.46 3.29
CA PRO A 174 4.26 24.54 2.30
C PRO A 174 4.72 25.87 2.88
N VAL A 175 5.52 26.61 2.11
CA VAL A 175 6.12 27.87 2.54
C VAL A 175 5.05 28.96 2.55
N PRO A 176 4.83 29.68 3.66
CA PRO A 176 3.90 30.81 3.71
C PRO A 176 4.29 31.95 2.75
N ILE A 177 3.30 32.64 2.18
CA ILE A 177 3.51 33.71 1.19
C ILE A 177 4.42 34.83 1.68
N ASP A 178 4.34 35.18 2.97
CA ASP A 178 5.17 36.20 3.63
C ASP A 178 6.64 35.79 3.80
N LYS A 179 6.95 34.50 3.64
CA LYS A 179 8.30 33.93 3.77
C LYS A 179 8.96 33.56 2.44
N VAL A 180 8.27 33.76 1.32
CA VAL A 180 8.77 33.42 -0.03
C VAL A 180 10.08 34.14 -0.36
N GLY A 181 10.29 35.36 0.16
CA GLY A 181 11.55 36.08 -0.02
C GLY A 181 12.78 35.32 0.51
N GLY A 182 12.62 34.42 1.47
CA GLY A 182 13.71 33.60 2.01
C GLY A 182 14.18 32.48 1.07
N LEU A 183 13.45 32.19 -0.02
CA LEU A 183 13.78 31.12 -0.97
C LEU A 183 14.92 31.48 -1.92
N THR A 184 15.37 32.74 -1.96
CA THR A 184 16.37 33.20 -2.92
C THR A 184 17.80 32.93 -2.48
N ASP A 185 18.08 32.96 -1.17
CA ASP A 185 19.44 33.05 -0.65
C ASP A 185 19.88 31.86 0.20
N ALA A 186 18.97 31.02 0.67
CA ALA A 186 19.27 29.82 1.44
C ALA A 186 18.41 28.64 0.98
N ILE A 187 18.94 27.42 1.06
CA ILE A 187 18.21 26.21 0.66
C ILE A 187 16.95 25.99 1.52
N CYS A 188 15.85 25.63 0.86
CA CYS A 188 14.57 25.35 1.48
C CYS A 188 14.22 23.87 1.30
N TRP A 189 14.30 23.12 2.40
CA TRP A 189 13.90 21.71 2.45
C TRP A 189 12.38 21.56 2.57
N ARG A 190 11.62 22.21 1.68
CA ARG A 190 10.20 21.89 1.46
C ARG A 190 10.06 20.54 0.79
N PHE A 191 10.81 20.34 -0.30
CA PHE A 191 10.93 19.10 -1.06
C PHE A 191 12.32 18.47 -0.87
N CYS A 192 12.44 17.14 -1.08
CA CYS A 192 13.73 16.44 -0.97
C CYS A 192 14.61 16.55 -2.22
N GLY A 193 14.05 16.91 -3.39
CA GLY A 193 14.82 17.17 -4.63
C GLY A 193 15.30 15.93 -5.41
N GLY A 194 15.61 14.83 -4.72
CA GLY A 194 16.23 13.64 -5.33
C GLY A 194 15.29 12.69 -6.06
N PHE A 195 13.97 12.86 -5.92
CA PHE A 195 12.97 12.00 -6.51
C PHE A 195 11.66 12.75 -6.76
N PHE A 196 10.98 12.45 -7.86
CA PHE A 196 9.57 12.77 -8.09
C PHE A 196 9.00 11.79 -9.09
N ALA A 197 7.69 11.59 -9.11
CA ALA A 197 7.04 10.70 -10.07
C ALA A 197 5.68 11.23 -10.53
N GLY A 198 5.24 10.82 -11.72
CA GLY A 198 3.93 11.18 -12.21
C GLY A 198 3.50 10.43 -13.46
N ASP A 199 2.24 10.60 -13.83
CA ASP A 199 1.74 10.16 -15.13
C ASP A 199 2.25 11.08 -16.25
N ALA A 200 2.30 10.56 -17.47
CA ALA A 200 2.80 11.28 -18.63
C ALA A 200 2.14 12.65 -18.84
N ASP A 201 0.82 12.76 -18.69
CA ASP A 201 0.08 13.99 -18.97
C ASP A 201 0.38 15.05 -17.91
N SER A 202 0.37 14.67 -16.64
CA SER A 202 0.67 15.59 -15.53
C SER A 202 2.10 16.12 -15.61
N LEU A 203 3.08 15.27 -15.98
CA LEU A 203 4.47 15.68 -16.15
C LEU A 203 4.68 16.59 -17.38
N LYS A 204 4.03 16.28 -18.52
CA LYS A 204 4.06 17.15 -19.70
C LYS A 204 3.45 18.52 -19.40
N GLN A 205 2.33 18.55 -18.68
CA GLN A 205 1.70 19.81 -18.29
C GLN A 205 2.62 20.61 -17.36
N TRP A 206 3.25 19.95 -16.38
CA TRP A 206 4.22 20.62 -15.51
C TRP A 206 5.41 21.19 -16.30
N TRP A 207 5.97 20.43 -17.24
CA TRP A 207 7.03 20.91 -18.13
C TRP A 207 6.58 22.07 -19.03
N LYS A 208 5.32 22.11 -19.45
CA LYS A 208 4.80 23.24 -20.26
C LYS A 208 4.81 24.56 -19.47
N ASP A 209 4.47 24.49 -18.19
CA ASP A 209 4.38 25.68 -17.32
C ASP A 209 5.75 26.08 -16.74
N TYR A 210 6.64 25.11 -16.53
CA TYR A 210 7.94 25.29 -15.89
C TYR A 210 8.82 26.37 -16.56
N PRO A 211 9.04 26.37 -17.90
CA PRO A 211 9.79 27.41 -18.60
C PRO A 211 9.30 28.83 -18.34
N VAL A 212 7.97 29.02 -18.35
CA VAL A 212 7.34 30.33 -18.15
C VAL A 212 7.63 30.83 -16.74
N TYR A 213 7.42 29.97 -15.75
CA TYR A 213 7.63 30.29 -14.35
C TYR A 213 9.10 30.49 -14.00
N PHE A 214 10.00 29.73 -14.63
CA PHE A 214 11.44 29.81 -14.40
C PHE A 214 12.01 31.14 -14.89
N VAL A 215 11.64 31.57 -16.10
CA VAL A 215 12.04 32.88 -16.65
C VAL A 215 11.49 34.00 -15.77
N GLU A 216 10.20 33.94 -15.41
CA GLU A 216 9.58 34.94 -14.54
C GLU A 216 10.29 35.04 -13.17
N TYR A 217 10.60 33.89 -12.55
CA TYR A 217 11.34 33.85 -11.29
C TYR A 217 12.71 34.52 -11.41
N LEU A 218 13.49 34.17 -12.44
CA LEU A 218 14.78 34.80 -12.68
C LEU A 218 14.66 36.30 -12.97
N GLU A 219 13.61 36.73 -13.65
CA GLU A 219 13.38 38.14 -13.92
C GLU A 219 13.04 38.96 -12.66
N ILE A 220 12.25 38.38 -11.76
CA ILE A 220 11.83 39.02 -10.50
C ILE A 220 12.98 39.03 -9.48
N TYR A 221 13.60 37.88 -9.25
CA TYR A 221 14.53 37.69 -8.13
C TYR A 221 16.00 37.82 -8.53
N LYS A 222 16.34 37.71 -9.83
CA LYS A 222 17.72 37.76 -10.35
C LYS A 222 18.67 36.78 -9.67
N LYS A 223 18.16 35.64 -9.18
CA LYS A 223 18.90 34.62 -8.45
C LYS A 223 18.61 33.23 -9.03
N LEU A 224 19.65 32.49 -9.39
CA LEU A 224 19.53 31.06 -9.72
C LEU A 224 19.59 30.26 -8.42
N THR A 225 18.44 29.80 -7.92
CA THR A 225 18.34 29.05 -6.65
C THR A 225 18.34 27.53 -6.90
N TRP A 226 18.14 26.71 -5.86
CA TRP A 226 17.93 25.27 -6.00
C TRP A 226 16.57 24.95 -6.64
N ASP A 227 16.48 23.84 -7.38
CA ASP A 227 15.21 23.34 -7.94
C ASP A 227 14.12 23.20 -6.88
N VAL A 228 14.45 22.67 -5.70
CA VAL A 228 13.51 22.54 -4.57
C VAL A 228 13.00 23.89 -4.05
N ASN A 229 13.82 24.94 -4.09
CA ASN A 229 13.42 26.30 -3.72
C ASN A 229 12.48 26.89 -4.76
N PHE A 230 12.78 26.68 -6.04
CA PHE A 230 11.92 27.09 -7.13
C PHE A 230 10.58 26.34 -7.11
N TRP A 231 10.58 25.04 -6.82
CA TRP A 231 9.35 24.26 -6.64
C TRP A 231 8.51 24.79 -5.49
N ALA A 232 9.12 25.08 -4.33
CA ALA A 232 8.43 25.72 -3.21
C ALA A 232 7.87 27.10 -3.58
N TRP A 233 8.61 27.87 -4.38
CA TRP A 233 8.12 29.14 -4.91
C TRP A 233 6.91 28.94 -5.83
N THR A 234 6.95 27.98 -6.75
CA THR A 234 5.80 27.68 -7.63
C THR A 234 4.60 27.17 -6.84
N GLU A 235 4.81 26.35 -5.80
CA GLU A 235 3.75 25.89 -4.91
C GLU A 235 3.03 27.08 -4.24
N THR A 236 3.80 28.01 -3.68
CA THR A 236 3.24 29.15 -2.95
C THR A 236 2.70 30.27 -3.85
N VAL A 237 3.48 30.67 -4.87
CA VAL A 237 3.18 31.87 -5.68
C VAL A 237 2.32 31.55 -6.89
N LYS A 238 2.52 30.39 -7.52
CA LYS A 238 1.74 29.94 -8.68
C LYS A 238 0.56 29.05 -8.31
N ARG A 239 0.42 28.69 -7.03
CA ARG A 239 -0.59 27.74 -6.55
C ARG A 239 -0.52 26.42 -7.31
N TRP A 240 0.71 26.00 -7.61
CA TRP A 240 0.94 24.67 -8.12
C TRP A 240 0.75 23.68 -6.96
N GLU A 241 -0.22 22.78 -7.07
CA GLU A 241 -0.64 21.89 -5.99
C GLU A 241 -0.26 20.43 -6.31
N PRO A 242 1.04 20.07 -6.32
CA PRO A 242 1.41 18.67 -6.47
C PRO A 242 0.95 17.88 -5.25
N LYS A 243 0.70 16.59 -5.44
CA LYS A 243 0.55 15.70 -4.30
C LYS A 243 1.93 15.49 -3.68
N TRP A 244 2.00 15.37 -2.37
CA TRP A 244 3.27 15.12 -1.69
C TRP A 244 3.08 14.20 -0.49
N TYR A 245 4.15 13.51 -0.10
CA TYR A 245 4.20 12.67 1.09
C TYR A 245 5.35 13.11 1.98
N SER A 246 5.17 12.94 3.29
CA SER A 246 6.22 13.26 4.26
C SER A 246 7.38 12.28 4.07
N ALA A 247 8.56 12.84 3.85
CA ALA A 247 9.79 12.11 3.62
C ALA A 247 10.98 12.87 4.20
N ASN A 248 12.14 12.23 4.20
CA ASN A 248 13.42 12.82 4.55
C ASN A 248 14.49 12.31 3.58
N HIS A 249 15.72 12.79 3.73
CA HIS A 249 16.89 12.34 2.97
C HIS A 249 17.39 10.98 3.49
N ASN A 250 16.51 9.99 3.45
CA ASN A 250 16.74 8.58 3.75
C ASN A 250 15.82 7.72 2.87
N ASP A 251 15.63 6.44 3.20
CA ASP A 251 14.79 5.49 2.45
C ASP A 251 13.37 6.02 2.17
N SER A 252 12.82 6.88 3.04
CA SER A 252 11.47 7.45 2.87
C SER A 252 11.33 8.33 1.62
N ILE A 253 12.44 8.82 1.04
CA ILE A 253 12.41 9.60 -0.21
C ILE A 253 11.74 8.83 -1.36
N VAL A 254 11.87 7.50 -1.39
CA VAL A 254 11.19 6.61 -2.36
C VAL A 254 10.15 5.71 -1.71
N THR A 255 10.36 5.25 -0.47
CA THR A 255 9.45 4.29 0.20
C THR A 255 8.24 4.95 0.87
N GLY A 256 8.20 6.28 0.95
CA GLY A 256 7.12 7.04 1.57
C GLY A 256 5.87 7.21 0.70
N VAL A 257 5.86 6.70 -0.52
CA VAL A 257 4.73 6.84 -1.45
C VAL A 257 3.49 6.16 -0.87
N SER A 258 2.42 6.94 -0.70
CA SER A 258 1.12 6.45 -0.19
C SER A 258 0.54 5.37 -1.10
N ALA A 259 -0.13 4.41 -0.47
CA ALA A 259 -0.83 3.36 -1.19
C ALA A 259 -2.00 3.86 -2.04
N ASP A 260 -2.53 5.07 -1.79
CA ASP A 260 -3.56 5.73 -2.62
C ASP A 260 -3.21 5.71 -4.11
N PHE A 261 -1.92 5.85 -4.46
CA PHE A 261 -1.45 5.93 -5.86
C PHE A 261 -1.39 4.60 -6.60
N ILE A 262 -1.30 3.50 -5.86
CA ILE A 262 -1.14 2.14 -6.39
C ILE A 262 -2.34 1.26 -6.05
N THR A 263 -3.43 1.85 -5.58
CA THR A 263 -4.65 1.14 -5.19
C THR A 263 -5.69 1.22 -6.27
N LYS A 264 -6.09 0.06 -6.79
CA LYS A 264 -7.18 -0.03 -7.75
C LYS A 264 -8.54 0.11 -7.05
N ASN A 265 -9.38 1.02 -7.54
CA ASN A 265 -10.77 1.08 -7.10
C ASN A 265 -11.63 0.09 -7.92
N MET A 266 -12.17 -0.93 -7.25
CA MET A 266 -12.95 -2.00 -7.88
C MET A 266 -14.41 -1.63 -8.14
N ALA A 267 -14.84 -0.41 -7.84
CA ALA A 267 -16.24 -0.02 -7.91
C ALA A 267 -16.84 -0.20 -9.32
N LYS A 268 -16.08 0.12 -10.37
CA LYS A 268 -16.57 0.08 -11.76
C LYS A 268 -16.55 -1.32 -12.38
N VAL A 269 -15.80 -2.24 -11.78
CA VAL A 269 -15.58 -3.61 -12.30
C VAL A 269 -16.18 -4.68 -11.38
N SER A 270 -17.04 -4.28 -10.44
CA SER A 270 -17.67 -5.17 -9.48
C SER A 270 -19.19 -5.21 -9.62
N ARG A 271 -19.75 -6.41 -9.52
CA ARG A 271 -21.19 -6.63 -9.25
C ARG A 271 -21.41 -6.68 -7.74
N ARG A 272 -22.55 -6.20 -7.25
CA ARG A 272 -22.79 -6.06 -5.80
C ARG A 272 -24.21 -6.43 -5.42
N ILE A 273 -24.35 -7.06 -4.26
CA ILE A 273 -25.64 -7.39 -3.65
C ILE A 273 -25.69 -6.73 -2.28
N LYS A 274 -26.67 -5.85 -2.09
CA LYS A 274 -27.00 -5.32 -0.75
C LYS A 274 -27.86 -6.34 -0.02
N HIS A 275 -27.61 -6.49 1.27
CA HIS A 275 -28.34 -7.42 2.12
C HIS A 275 -29.41 -6.71 2.94
N ASN A 276 -30.60 -7.30 3.00
CA ASN A 276 -31.69 -6.84 3.86
C ASN A 276 -31.56 -7.53 5.22
N TYR A 277 -30.75 -6.94 6.08
CA TYR A 277 -30.53 -7.43 7.44
C TYR A 277 -31.70 -7.09 8.38
N PRO A 278 -32.04 -7.97 9.34
CA PRO A 278 -33.01 -7.65 10.39
C PRO A 278 -32.63 -6.40 11.17
N VAL A 279 -33.63 -5.57 11.47
CA VAL A 279 -33.45 -4.35 12.26
C VAL A 279 -33.35 -4.73 13.73
N ILE A 280 -32.23 -4.38 14.35
CA ILE A 280 -32.07 -4.40 15.81
C ILE A 280 -31.96 -2.95 16.27
N ALA A 281 -32.82 -2.55 17.21
CA ALA A 281 -32.84 -1.17 17.73
C ALA A 281 -31.46 -0.75 18.23
N GLN A 282 -30.97 0.41 17.78
CA GLN A 282 -29.64 0.98 18.08
C GLN A 282 -28.43 0.25 17.48
N PHE A 283 -28.61 -0.90 16.82
CA PHE A 283 -27.52 -1.62 16.18
C PHE A 283 -27.54 -1.46 14.65
N ARG A 284 -26.37 -1.63 14.04
CA ARG A 284 -26.15 -1.62 12.58
C ARG A 284 -25.32 -2.84 12.18
N PRO A 285 -25.69 -3.56 11.11
CA PRO A 285 -24.88 -4.67 10.62
C PRO A 285 -23.62 -4.16 9.91
N MET A 286 -22.53 -4.93 10.03
CA MET A 286 -21.20 -4.68 9.44
C MET A 286 -20.79 -5.84 8.53
N SER A 287 -19.50 -5.94 8.20
CA SER A 287 -18.95 -7.07 7.43
C SER A 287 -19.26 -8.42 8.10
N ALA A 288 -19.27 -9.47 7.29
CA ALA A 288 -19.70 -10.80 7.69
C ALA A 288 -18.62 -11.83 7.37
N SER A 289 -18.33 -12.72 8.33
CA SER A 289 -17.44 -13.85 8.11
C SER A 289 -18.20 -14.92 7.33
N TYR A 290 -17.55 -15.52 6.34
CA TYR A 290 -18.11 -16.55 5.48
C TYR A 290 -17.53 -17.93 5.84
N LEU A 291 -18.40 -18.95 5.82
CA LEU A 291 -18.01 -20.35 5.97
C LEU A 291 -18.82 -21.22 5.01
N LYS A 292 -18.14 -22.10 4.28
CA LYS A 292 -18.76 -23.22 3.56
C LYS A 292 -18.50 -24.52 4.31
N THR A 293 -19.54 -25.25 4.66
CA THR A 293 -19.43 -26.55 5.34
C THR A 293 -19.33 -27.70 4.34
N ALA A 294 -18.85 -28.86 4.80
CA ALA A 294 -18.61 -30.04 3.95
C ALA A 294 -19.89 -30.58 3.27
N ASP A 295 -21.07 -30.33 3.86
CA ASP A 295 -22.38 -30.63 3.28
C ASP A 295 -22.83 -29.63 2.19
N GLY A 296 -21.98 -28.65 1.86
CA GLY A 296 -22.20 -27.66 0.82
C GLY A 296 -22.98 -26.42 1.28
N ARG A 297 -23.47 -26.38 2.54
CA ARG A 297 -24.17 -25.22 3.08
C ARG A 297 -23.21 -24.06 3.29
N GLN A 298 -23.74 -22.85 3.19
CA GLN A 298 -22.97 -21.61 3.19
C GLN A 298 -23.53 -20.68 4.25
N TRP A 299 -22.67 -20.13 5.10
CA TRP A 299 -23.07 -19.41 6.30
C TRP A 299 -22.39 -18.06 6.37
N LEU A 300 -23.11 -17.08 6.92
CA LEU A 300 -22.56 -15.79 7.32
C LEU A 300 -22.77 -15.56 8.81
N ASN A 301 -21.70 -15.17 9.50
CA ASN A 301 -21.78 -14.51 10.79
C ASN A 301 -21.54 -13.01 10.62
N THR A 302 -22.58 -12.21 10.79
CA THR A 302 -22.55 -10.75 10.63
C THR A 302 -22.48 -10.07 11.99
N ARG A 303 -21.46 -9.21 12.17
CA ARG A 303 -21.33 -8.37 13.36
C ARG A 303 -22.35 -7.22 13.30
N TYR A 304 -23.00 -6.96 14.43
CA TYR A 304 -23.86 -5.79 14.65
C TYR A 304 -23.23 -4.91 15.72
N VAL A 305 -23.11 -3.62 15.44
CA VAL A 305 -22.51 -2.63 16.37
C VAL A 305 -23.47 -1.50 16.70
N ASN A 306 -23.31 -0.91 17.88
CA ASN A 306 -24.09 0.22 18.36
C ASN A 306 -23.37 1.58 18.16
N TYR A 307 -22.70 1.80 17.03
CA TYR A 307 -22.13 3.11 16.68
C TYR A 307 -22.25 3.40 15.18
N TRP A 308 -21.86 4.60 14.76
CA TRP A 308 -21.66 4.93 13.35
C TRP A 308 -20.46 5.87 13.19
N LEU A 309 -19.88 5.88 11.98
CA LEU A 309 -18.83 6.84 11.63
C LEU A 309 -19.41 8.05 10.87
N TYR A 310 -18.99 9.25 11.26
CA TYR A 310 -19.20 10.46 10.50
C TYR A 310 -18.25 10.53 9.30
N ASN A 311 -18.50 11.44 8.36
CA ASN A 311 -17.67 11.59 7.16
C ASN A 311 -16.20 11.95 7.48
N ASN A 312 -15.93 12.55 8.63
CA ASN A 312 -14.57 12.86 9.10
C ASN A 312 -13.92 11.70 9.88
N GLY A 313 -14.58 10.54 9.99
CA GLY A 313 -14.09 9.37 10.73
C GLY A 313 -14.37 9.37 12.22
N CYS A 314 -14.99 10.41 12.79
CA CYS A 314 -15.37 10.42 14.20
C CYS A 314 -16.51 9.43 14.49
N TYR A 315 -16.54 8.88 15.70
CA TYR A 315 -17.59 7.97 16.17
C TYR A 315 -18.81 8.74 16.69
N GLY A 316 -20.00 8.28 16.33
CA GLY A 316 -21.27 8.64 16.97
C GLY A 316 -21.85 7.43 17.71
N TYR A 317 -22.47 7.68 18.85
CA TYR A 317 -23.02 6.65 19.74
C TYR A 317 -24.49 6.94 20.06
N PRO A 318 -25.32 5.91 20.29
CA PRO A 318 -26.71 6.07 20.72
C PRO A 318 -26.81 6.50 22.18
N THR A 319 -25.76 6.31 22.98
CA THR A 319 -25.70 6.63 24.41
C THR A 319 -24.49 7.51 24.73
N SER A 320 -24.54 8.20 25.87
CA SER A 320 -23.42 9.01 26.40
C SER A 320 -22.33 8.19 27.10
N SER A 321 -22.52 6.88 27.27
CA SER A 321 -21.50 6.01 27.88
C SER A 321 -20.33 5.72 26.94
N HIS A 322 -20.49 5.95 25.64
CA HIS A 322 -19.46 5.69 24.62
C HIS A 322 -18.91 4.24 24.63
N ILE A 323 -19.73 3.28 25.10
CA ILE A 323 -19.39 1.86 25.11
C ILE A 323 -19.87 1.22 23.81
N ILE A 324 -18.95 0.53 23.12
CA ILE A 324 -19.24 -0.26 21.92
C ILE A 324 -19.85 -1.60 22.36
N GLU A 325 -21.07 -1.88 21.95
CA GLU A 325 -21.74 -3.17 22.12
C GLU A 325 -21.77 -3.92 20.79
N ASN A 326 -21.42 -5.20 20.86
CA ASN A 326 -21.36 -6.10 19.73
C ASN A 326 -22.40 -7.21 19.88
N LYS A 327 -23.07 -7.54 18.78
CA LYS A 327 -23.90 -8.74 18.65
C LYS A 327 -23.49 -9.48 17.39
N ASN A 328 -23.65 -10.79 17.39
CA ASN A 328 -23.41 -11.63 16.22
C ASN A 328 -24.73 -12.21 15.71
N MET A 329 -24.91 -12.21 14.40
CA MET A 329 -26.11 -12.71 13.72
C MET A 329 -25.68 -13.76 12.70
N LEU A 330 -26.22 -14.97 12.81
CA LEU A 330 -26.00 -16.06 11.86
C LEU A 330 -27.12 -16.06 10.80
N CYS A 331 -26.77 -16.37 9.55
CA CYS A 331 -27.72 -16.75 8.51
C CYS A 331 -27.09 -17.70 7.49
N GLU A 332 -27.92 -18.43 6.76
CA GLU A 332 -27.52 -19.27 5.63
C GLU A 332 -27.63 -18.46 4.32
N LEU A 333 -26.81 -18.82 3.34
CA LEU A 333 -26.83 -18.25 1.99
C LEU A 333 -27.43 -19.24 0.98
N ASP A 334 -28.18 -18.70 0.02
CA ASP A 334 -28.61 -19.45 -1.15
C ASP A 334 -27.47 -19.68 -2.17
N SER A 335 -27.79 -20.35 -3.27
CA SER A 335 -26.84 -20.57 -4.37
C SER A 335 -26.41 -19.28 -5.07
N GLU A 336 -27.10 -18.16 -4.90
CA GLU A 336 -26.71 -16.87 -5.46
C GLU A 336 -25.93 -16.00 -4.45
N TYR A 337 -25.51 -16.58 -3.32
CA TYR A 337 -24.83 -15.90 -2.22
C TYR A 337 -25.68 -14.81 -1.55
N LYS A 338 -27.01 -14.92 -1.60
CA LYS A 338 -27.93 -14.03 -0.89
C LYS A 338 -28.33 -14.66 0.45
N PRO A 339 -28.39 -13.86 1.54
CA PRO A 339 -28.92 -14.31 2.83
C PRO A 339 -30.37 -14.79 2.71
N ILE A 340 -30.64 -15.98 3.25
CA ILE A 340 -31.98 -16.55 3.37
C ILE A 340 -32.66 -15.91 4.57
N ALA A 341 -33.69 -15.09 4.31
CA ALA A 341 -34.29 -14.20 5.31
C ALA A 341 -34.82 -14.93 6.55
N GLU A 342 -35.35 -16.14 6.40
CA GLU A 342 -35.95 -16.93 7.47
C GLU A 342 -34.90 -17.55 8.41
N THR A 343 -33.62 -17.52 8.04
CA THR A 343 -32.53 -18.15 8.80
C THR A 343 -31.80 -17.20 9.74
N PHE A 344 -32.08 -15.89 9.65
CA PHE A 344 -31.44 -14.89 10.50
C PHE A 344 -31.74 -15.15 11.98
N THR A 345 -30.69 -15.42 12.75
CA THR A 345 -30.80 -15.64 14.19
C THR A 345 -29.65 -14.96 14.94
N VAL A 346 -29.98 -14.24 16.02
CA VAL A 346 -28.96 -13.66 16.92
C VAL A 346 -28.27 -14.79 17.66
N VAL A 347 -26.94 -14.85 17.57
CA VAL A 347 -26.12 -15.90 18.17
C VAL A 347 -26.25 -15.89 19.69
N ASN A 348 -26.48 -17.05 20.28
CA ASN A 348 -26.48 -17.22 21.73
C ASN A 348 -25.04 -17.40 22.24
N GLU A 349 -24.48 -16.36 22.86
CA GLU A 349 -23.10 -16.34 23.35
C GLU A 349 -22.99 -16.90 24.78
N GLN A 350 -22.79 -18.21 24.92
CA GLN A 350 -22.55 -18.88 26.22
C GLN A 350 -21.06 -18.89 26.57
N ILE A 351 -20.55 -17.71 26.92
CA ILE A 351 -19.11 -17.46 27.07
C ILE A 351 -18.47 -18.27 28.21
N GLY A 352 -19.17 -18.49 29.32
CA GLY A 352 -18.71 -19.39 30.40
C GLY A 352 -17.43 -18.98 31.15
N ILE A 353 -16.80 -17.85 30.81
CA ILE A 353 -15.62 -17.29 31.49
C ILE A 353 -15.95 -15.95 32.19
N PRO A 354 -15.23 -15.59 33.28
CA PRO A 354 -15.48 -14.35 34.01
C PRO A 354 -15.29 -13.11 33.16
N LYS A 355 -16.12 -12.09 33.38
CA LYS A 355 -15.88 -10.75 32.83
C LYS A 355 -14.76 -10.07 33.58
N TYR A 356 -14.01 -9.23 32.87
CA TYR A 356 -13.10 -8.28 33.50
C TYR A 356 -13.88 -7.36 34.44
N SER A 357 -13.33 -7.10 35.63
CA SER A 357 -14.02 -6.35 36.67
C SER A 357 -13.91 -4.83 36.53
N GLY A 358 -12.97 -4.35 35.71
CA GLY A 358 -12.78 -2.92 35.46
C GLY A 358 -13.60 -2.41 34.28
N ASP A 359 -13.54 -1.10 34.06
CA ASP A 359 -14.22 -0.46 32.93
C ASP A 359 -13.57 -0.87 31.60
N VAL A 360 -14.41 -1.16 30.62
CA VAL A 360 -13.98 -1.49 29.25
C VAL A 360 -14.77 -0.67 28.25
N PHE A 361 -14.14 -0.35 27.12
CA PHE A 361 -14.76 0.44 26.06
C PHE A 361 -15.57 -0.39 25.07
N SER A 362 -15.46 -1.74 25.11
CA SER A 362 -16.23 -2.63 24.23
C SER A 362 -16.71 -3.92 24.90
N HIS A 363 -17.95 -4.32 24.60
CA HIS A 363 -18.65 -5.50 25.09
C HIS A 363 -19.06 -6.42 23.94
N GLY A 364 -18.90 -7.74 24.14
CA GLY A 364 -19.27 -8.76 23.16
C GLY A 364 -18.12 -9.12 22.23
N LEU A 365 -18.35 -10.09 21.34
CA LEU A 365 -17.34 -10.60 20.42
C LEU A 365 -17.24 -9.72 19.17
N GLU A 366 -16.05 -9.18 18.90
CA GLU A 366 -15.74 -8.39 17.71
C GLU A 366 -15.17 -9.28 16.60
N ASP A 367 -15.59 -9.03 15.36
CA ASP A 367 -15.02 -9.62 14.12
C ASP A 367 -14.81 -11.14 14.18
N VAL A 368 -15.87 -11.85 14.58
CA VAL A 368 -15.93 -13.32 14.65
C VAL A 368 -15.62 -13.91 13.29
N ARG A 369 -14.49 -14.63 13.18
CA ARG A 369 -14.08 -15.38 11.99
C ARG A 369 -14.39 -16.86 12.20
N LEU A 370 -15.25 -17.40 11.34
CA LEU A 370 -15.63 -18.81 11.34
C LEU A 370 -14.63 -19.64 10.53
N TYR A 371 -14.32 -20.84 11.01
CA TYR A 371 -13.50 -21.82 10.28
C TYR A 371 -13.89 -23.25 10.65
N VAL A 372 -13.63 -24.19 9.74
CA VAL A 372 -13.69 -25.62 10.05
C VAL A 372 -12.35 -26.03 10.64
N SER A 373 -12.36 -26.52 11.87
CA SER A 373 -11.18 -27.05 12.55
C SER A 373 -10.76 -28.40 11.97
N THR A 374 -9.52 -28.78 12.21
CA THR A 374 -8.98 -30.11 11.92
C THR A 374 -9.79 -31.26 12.53
N ASP A 375 -10.50 -31.01 13.64
CA ASP A 375 -11.44 -31.96 14.25
C ASP A 375 -12.83 -32.01 13.58
N GLN A 376 -12.99 -31.34 12.42
CA GLN A 376 -14.21 -31.24 11.62
C GLN A 376 -15.35 -30.43 12.26
N ARG A 377 -15.14 -29.81 13.43
CA ARG A 377 -16.13 -28.93 14.04
C ARG A 377 -15.95 -27.50 13.56
N THR A 378 -17.05 -26.75 13.57
CA THR A 378 -16.99 -25.30 13.31
C THR A 378 -16.51 -24.60 14.57
N LYS A 379 -15.45 -23.81 14.43
CA LYS A 379 -14.87 -22.99 15.49
C LYS A 379 -14.87 -21.54 15.07
N PHE A 380 -14.58 -20.67 16.03
CA PHE A 380 -14.38 -19.26 15.77
C PHE A 380 -13.13 -18.72 16.42
N ILE A 381 -12.66 -17.58 15.89
CA ILE A 381 -11.75 -16.68 16.57
C ILE A 381 -12.31 -15.25 16.50
N ALA A 382 -12.24 -14.51 17.60
CA ALA A 382 -12.75 -13.16 17.71
C ALA A 382 -11.86 -12.28 18.58
N THR A 383 -11.96 -10.97 18.43
CA THR A 383 -11.36 -10.00 19.36
C THR A 383 -12.32 -9.76 20.53
N ASN A 384 -11.79 -9.66 21.74
CA ASN A 384 -12.59 -9.32 22.90
C ASN A 384 -11.83 -8.48 23.94
N VAL A 385 -12.53 -7.57 24.61
CA VAL A 385 -12.00 -6.76 25.73
C VAL A 385 -12.62 -7.19 27.06
N ASN A 386 -13.94 -7.39 27.09
CA ASN A 386 -14.70 -7.53 28.33
C ASN A 386 -14.55 -8.87 29.07
N TYR A 387 -13.97 -9.89 28.43
CA TYR A 387 -13.60 -11.19 28.99
C TYR A 387 -12.08 -11.37 29.05
N SER A 388 -11.31 -10.38 28.61
CA SER A 388 -9.86 -10.41 28.74
C SER A 388 -9.44 -10.24 30.20
N PRO A 389 -8.50 -11.05 30.73
CA PRO A 389 -8.09 -10.97 32.14
C PRO A 389 -7.40 -9.65 32.51
N ASN A 390 -6.94 -8.87 31.53
CA ASN A 390 -6.19 -7.63 31.73
C ASN A 390 -6.94 -6.37 31.23
N GLY A 391 -8.19 -6.51 30.77
CA GLY A 391 -8.98 -5.42 30.20
C GLY A 391 -8.45 -4.85 28.88
N LYS A 392 -7.47 -5.50 28.24
CA LYS A 392 -6.93 -5.17 26.91
C LYS A 392 -7.60 -6.05 25.84
N ASN A 393 -7.41 -5.71 24.56
CA ASN A 393 -7.88 -6.58 23.48
C ASN A 393 -7.06 -7.87 23.45
N ASN A 394 -7.74 -9.00 23.63
CA ASN A 394 -7.20 -10.34 23.46
C ASN A 394 -8.02 -11.10 22.42
N MET A 395 -7.41 -12.11 21.81
CA MET A 395 -8.16 -13.07 20.99
C MET A 395 -8.89 -14.05 21.90
N VAL A 396 -10.07 -14.46 21.47
CA VAL A 396 -10.84 -15.56 22.07
C VAL A 396 -11.18 -16.58 20.99
N ILE A 397 -11.17 -17.85 21.35
CA ILE A 397 -11.55 -18.97 20.48
C ILE A 397 -12.54 -19.87 21.20
N GLY A 398 -13.31 -20.65 20.44
CA GLY A 398 -14.25 -21.62 20.98
C GLY A 398 -15.03 -22.34 19.89
N ASP A 399 -16.02 -23.12 20.30
CA ASP A 399 -16.89 -23.87 19.40
C ASP A 399 -18.07 -23.00 18.96
N TYR A 400 -18.46 -23.14 17.69
CA TYR A 400 -19.59 -22.44 17.10
C TYR A 400 -20.57 -23.45 16.50
N SER A 401 -21.69 -23.68 17.17
CA SER A 401 -22.75 -24.58 16.71
C SER A 401 -23.64 -23.84 15.71
N LEU A 402 -23.52 -24.15 14.42
CA LEU A 402 -24.32 -23.51 13.35
C LEU A 402 -25.81 -23.85 13.46
N LEU A 403 -26.15 -25.08 13.85
CA LEU A 403 -27.54 -25.54 13.94
C LEU A 403 -28.25 -25.04 15.20
N GLU A 404 -27.54 -24.99 16.33
CA GLU A 404 -28.08 -24.50 17.59
C GLU A 404 -27.88 -22.97 17.75
N ASN A 405 -27.14 -22.36 16.81
CA ASN A 405 -26.82 -20.94 16.78
C ASN A 405 -26.19 -20.47 18.11
N MET A 406 -25.13 -21.16 18.52
CA MET A 406 -24.56 -21.01 19.86
C MET A 406 -23.03 -20.99 19.84
N ILE A 407 -22.46 -20.09 20.62
CA ILE A 407 -21.03 -20.05 20.95
C ILE A 407 -20.84 -20.66 22.34
N THR A 408 -19.95 -21.63 22.44
CA THR A 408 -19.64 -22.37 23.69
C THR A 408 -18.14 -22.65 23.80
N TYR A 409 -17.72 -23.17 24.96
CA TYR A 409 -16.33 -23.58 25.22
C TYR A 409 -15.30 -22.48 24.91
N VAL A 410 -15.62 -21.24 25.28
CA VAL A 410 -14.79 -20.07 24.97
C VAL A 410 -13.56 -20.03 25.87
N GLN A 411 -12.40 -19.80 25.26
CA GLN A 411 -11.14 -19.54 25.95
C GLN A 411 -10.50 -18.26 25.42
N VAL A 412 -9.86 -17.51 26.33
CA VAL A 412 -8.99 -16.39 25.97
C VAL A 412 -7.64 -16.96 25.55
N VAL A 413 -7.11 -16.47 24.43
CA VAL A 413 -5.77 -16.79 23.97
C VAL A 413 -4.83 -15.66 24.32
N LEU A 414 -3.79 -15.98 25.08
CA LEU A 414 -2.76 -15.00 25.46
C LEU A 414 -1.75 -14.85 24.32
N PRO A 415 -1.32 -13.62 23.98
CA PRO A 415 -0.30 -13.39 22.96
C PRO A 415 1.05 -14.00 23.35
N PRO A 416 1.94 -14.26 22.37
CA PRO A 416 3.27 -14.83 22.63
C PRO A 416 4.19 -13.87 23.41
N ALA A 417 3.86 -12.58 23.43
CA ALA A 417 4.56 -11.54 24.17
C ALA A 417 3.55 -10.49 24.67
N GLU A 418 3.95 -9.64 25.62
CA GLU A 418 3.08 -8.56 26.08
C GLU A 418 2.70 -7.63 24.92
N SER A 419 1.40 -7.36 24.80
CA SER A 419 0.82 -6.50 23.78
C SER A 419 -0.36 -5.72 24.34
N TRP A 420 -0.59 -4.53 23.77
CA TRP A 420 -1.72 -3.70 24.14
C TRP A 420 -3.01 -4.08 23.41
N CYS A 421 -2.90 -4.63 22.20
CA CYS A 421 -4.05 -4.83 21.34
C CYS A 421 -3.85 -6.03 20.41
N GLU A 422 -4.47 -7.15 20.75
CA GLU A 422 -4.58 -8.30 19.86
C GLU A 422 -5.86 -8.23 19.05
N LYS A 423 -5.70 -8.23 17.73
CA LYS A 423 -6.78 -8.27 16.74
C LYS A 423 -6.30 -9.00 15.49
N ASN A 424 -7.25 -9.39 14.64
CA ASN A 424 -6.98 -9.80 13.26
C ASN A 424 -6.11 -11.05 13.08
N TRP A 425 -6.03 -11.94 14.08
CA TRP A 425 -5.42 -13.25 13.88
C TRP A 425 -6.28 -14.09 12.93
N ILE A 426 -5.64 -14.83 12.03
CA ILE A 426 -6.33 -15.62 11.00
C ILE A 426 -6.14 -17.10 11.29
N PRO A 427 -7.22 -17.90 11.42
CA PRO A 427 -7.10 -19.34 11.54
C PRO A 427 -6.62 -19.92 10.20
N VAL A 428 -5.62 -20.78 10.28
CA VAL A 428 -5.07 -21.55 9.15
C VAL A 428 -4.80 -22.97 9.62
N PHE A 429 -4.63 -23.89 8.69
CA PHE A 429 -4.39 -25.30 9.00
C PHE A 429 -3.12 -25.75 8.29
N SER A 430 -2.32 -26.56 8.96
CA SER A 430 -1.16 -27.22 8.37
C SER A 430 -0.87 -28.50 9.12
N ARG A 431 -0.55 -29.57 8.38
CA ARG A 431 -0.12 -30.87 8.93
C ARG A 431 -1.07 -31.44 10.01
N GLY A 432 -2.37 -31.22 9.84
CA GLY A 432 -3.40 -31.73 10.75
C GLY A 432 -3.57 -30.94 12.05
N GLU A 433 -3.07 -29.70 12.12
CA GLU A 433 -3.22 -28.84 13.29
C GLU A 433 -3.89 -27.51 12.96
N ASP A 434 -4.67 -27.01 13.92
CA ASP A 434 -5.20 -25.63 13.91
C ASP A 434 -4.09 -24.66 14.32
N LEU A 435 -3.78 -23.72 13.44
CA LEU A 435 -2.76 -22.69 13.62
C LEU A 435 -3.36 -21.31 13.41
N PHE A 436 -2.62 -20.28 13.80
CA PHE A 436 -3.04 -18.89 13.65
C PHE A 436 -1.93 -18.04 13.07
N ILE A 437 -2.20 -17.34 11.96
CA ILE A 437 -1.35 -16.25 11.50
C ILE A 437 -1.48 -15.12 12.51
N TYR A 438 -0.37 -14.81 13.19
CA TYR A 438 -0.28 -13.81 14.25
C TYR A 438 0.02 -12.42 13.69
N LYS A 439 1.05 -12.29 12.85
CA LYS A 439 1.45 -11.05 12.19
C LYS A 439 2.16 -11.33 10.87
N TRP A 440 2.35 -10.31 10.02
CA TRP A 440 2.80 -10.44 8.63
C TRP A 440 4.24 -9.97 8.34
N SER A 441 4.93 -9.31 9.27
CA SER A 441 6.30 -8.84 9.05
C SER A 441 7.14 -8.84 10.35
N PRO A 442 7.98 -9.86 10.57
CA PRO A 442 8.02 -11.11 9.81
C PRO A 442 6.67 -11.84 9.89
N LEU A 443 6.37 -12.69 8.90
CA LEU A 443 5.21 -13.56 8.98
C LEU A 443 5.44 -14.55 10.11
N GLU A 444 4.61 -14.51 11.15
CA GLU A 444 4.67 -15.43 12.28
C GLU A 444 3.36 -16.18 12.42
N ILE A 445 3.49 -17.49 12.59
CA ILE A 445 2.36 -18.42 12.70
C ILE A 445 2.56 -19.23 13.98
N GLY A 446 1.50 -19.30 14.78
CA GLY A 446 1.55 -19.94 16.08
C GLY A 446 0.49 -21.01 16.29
N ARG A 447 0.72 -21.84 17.30
CA ARG A 447 -0.22 -22.83 17.83
C ARG A 447 -0.63 -22.43 19.24
N VAL A 448 -1.90 -22.64 19.60
CA VAL A 448 -2.33 -22.44 20.99
C VAL A 448 -1.86 -23.62 21.83
N ASN A 449 -1.07 -23.35 22.86
CA ASN A 449 -0.66 -24.36 23.82
C ASN A 449 -1.83 -24.72 24.74
N PRO A 450 -2.30 -25.98 24.75
CA PRO A 450 -3.47 -26.38 25.54
C PRO A 450 -3.25 -26.33 27.05
N ALA A 451 -2.00 -26.38 27.53
CA ALA A 451 -1.67 -26.32 28.95
C ALA A 451 -1.65 -24.89 29.49
N THR A 452 -1.22 -23.92 28.68
CA THR A 452 -1.06 -22.52 29.11
C THR A 452 -2.13 -21.58 28.56
N GLY A 453 -2.81 -21.96 27.47
CA GLY A 453 -3.74 -21.09 26.73
C GLY A 453 -3.04 -19.96 25.95
N SER A 454 -1.71 -19.97 25.86
CA SER A 454 -0.94 -18.96 25.12
C SER A 454 -0.67 -19.40 23.69
N LEU A 455 -0.56 -18.43 22.78
CA LEU A 455 -0.05 -18.66 21.43
C LEU A 455 1.48 -18.85 21.49
N GLU A 456 1.96 -19.96 20.94
CA GLU A 456 3.39 -20.25 20.75
C GLU A 456 3.75 -20.14 19.28
N ILE A 457 4.71 -19.28 18.93
CA ILE A 457 5.16 -19.12 17.54
C ILE A 457 6.00 -20.34 17.14
N ILE A 458 5.56 -21.02 16.08
CA ILE A 458 6.20 -22.25 15.58
C ILE A 458 6.76 -22.11 14.15
N MET A 459 6.36 -21.05 13.41
CA MET A 459 6.92 -20.73 12.10
C MET A 459 7.17 -19.22 12.00
N SER A 460 8.27 -18.85 11.36
CA SER A 460 8.60 -17.46 11.07
C SER A 460 9.27 -17.33 9.70
N TYR A 461 8.77 -16.42 8.87
CA TYR A 461 9.33 -16.10 7.55
C TYR A 461 9.64 -14.61 7.48
N SER A 462 10.83 -14.26 6.98
CA SER A 462 11.15 -12.86 6.66
C SER A 462 10.31 -12.41 5.48
N ILE A 463 9.77 -11.19 5.57
CA ILE A 463 8.92 -10.59 4.53
C ILE A 463 9.50 -9.22 4.20
N ASN A 464 9.93 -9.05 2.96
CA ASN A 464 10.43 -7.78 2.44
C ASN A 464 9.45 -7.12 1.46
N ALA A 465 8.32 -7.78 1.18
CA ALA A 465 7.26 -7.23 0.36
C ALA A 465 6.80 -5.84 0.91
N PRO A 466 6.74 -4.80 0.07
CA PRO A 466 6.26 -3.47 0.39
C PRO A 466 4.90 -3.50 1.10
N TYR A 467 4.74 -2.60 2.08
CA TYR A 467 3.54 -2.44 2.90
C TYR A 467 3.22 -3.59 3.87
N PHE A 468 3.87 -4.77 3.77
CA PHE A 468 3.58 -5.90 4.68
C PHE A 468 3.94 -5.65 6.13
N ASN A 469 4.82 -4.69 6.41
CA ASN A 469 5.05 -4.17 7.77
C ASN A 469 3.80 -3.51 8.40
N LYS A 470 2.86 -3.03 7.57
CA LYS A 470 1.57 -2.45 7.99
C LYS A 470 0.42 -3.46 7.91
N VAL A 471 0.60 -4.59 7.22
CA VAL A 471 -0.47 -5.58 6.98
C VAL A 471 -0.95 -6.25 8.26
N ARG A 472 -2.25 -6.49 8.31
CA ARG A 472 -3.01 -7.20 9.34
C ARG A 472 -3.94 -8.20 8.66
N GLY A 473 -4.44 -9.16 9.44
CA GLY A 473 -5.33 -10.18 8.89
C GLY A 473 -6.73 -9.69 8.57
N SER A 474 -7.33 -10.21 7.50
CA SER A 474 -8.69 -9.87 7.09
C SER A 474 -9.60 -11.09 7.14
N THR A 475 -9.58 -11.94 6.11
CA THR A 475 -10.50 -13.08 5.95
C THR A 475 -9.85 -14.37 6.43
N THR A 476 -10.64 -15.44 6.57
CA THR A 476 -10.10 -16.80 6.53
C THR A 476 -9.56 -17.13 5.13
N PHE A 477 -8.65 -18.11 5.05
CA PHE A 477 -8.07 -18.57 3.79
C PHE A 477 -8.90 -19.73 3.24
N ILE A 478 -9.16 -19.70 1.94
CA ILE A 478 -9.79 -20.80 1.21
C ILE A 478 -8.72 -21.74 0.65
N ASP A 479 -9.05 -23.03 0.60
CA ASP A 479 -8.21 -24.06 0.00
C ASP A 479 -8.40 -24.08 -1.53
N ARG A 480 -7.31 -23.96 -2.30
CA ARG A 480 -7.26 -24.04 -3.76
C ARG A 480 -6.20 -25.05 -4.18
N GLU A 481 -6.23 -25.52 -5.42
CA GLU A 481 -5.22 -26.48 -5.91
C GLU A 481 -3.78 -25.94 -5.77
N ASP A 482 -3.59 -24.65 -6.03
CA ASP A 482 -2.29 -23.94 -6.04
C ASP A 482 -1.85 -23.38 -4.67
N GLY A 483 -2.67 -23.50 -3.63
CA GLY A 483 -2.33 -23.03 -2.28
C GLY A 483 -3.54 -22.57 -1.47
N LEU A 484 -3.26 -21.92 -0.34
CA LEU A 484 -4.27 -21.25 0.47
C LEU A 484 -4.36 -19.79 0.06
N LEU A 485 -5.55 -19.31 -0.31
CA LEU A 485 -5.78 -17.94 -0.76
C LEU A 485 -6.64 -17.17 0.24
N GLY A 486 -6.22 -15.96 0.62
CA GLY A 486 -6.98 -15.12 1.55
C GLY A 486 -6.75 -13.63 1.33
N VAL A 487 -7.61 -12.82 1.93
CA VAL A 487 -7.51 -11.36 1.91
C VAL A 487 -6.83 -10.90 3.19
N VAL A 488 -5.89 -9.98 3.04
CA VAL A 488 -5.27 -9.22 4.13
C VAL A 488 -5.54 -7.73 3.89
N HIS A 489 -5.34 -6.90 4.91
CA HIS A 489 -5.51 -5.46 4.75
C HIS A 489 -4.44 -4.67 5.51
N PHE A 490 -4.28 -3.41 5.13
CA PHE A 490 -3.58 -2.42 5.94
C PHE A 490 -4.30 -1.08 5.81
N SER A 491 -3.82 -0.08 6.53
CA SER A 491 -4.37 1.26 6.49
C SER A 491 -3.30 2.34 6.58
N GLU A 492 -3.60 3.51 6.06
CA GLU A 492 -2.80 4.73 6.24
C GLU A 492 -3.65 5.80 6.92
N ASP A 493 -3.02 6.65 7.72
CA ASP A 493 -3.74 7.68 8.48
C ASP A 493 -4.23 8.80 7.56
N HIS A 494 -5.55 8.91 7.48
CA HIS A 494 -6.32 9.92 6.76
C HIS A 494 -7.54 10.28 7.63
N ASN A 495 -8.31 11.29 7.26
CA ASN A 495 -9.55 11.68 7.96
C ASN A 495 -10.74 11.63 6.98
N PRO A 496 -11.42 10.47 6.81
CA PRO A 496 -11.28 9.21 7.55
C PRO A 496 -10.09 8.37 7.07
N ARG A 497 -9.65 7.40 7.89
CA ARG A 497 -8.56 6.46 7.55
C ARG A 497 -8.87 5.71 6.25
N HIS A 498 -7.85 5.53 5.40
CA HIS A 498 -7.97 4.75 4.18
C HIS A 498 -7.52 3.30 4.43
N TYR A 499 -8.34 2.34 4.02
CA TYR A 499 -8.04 0.91 4.07
C TYR A 499 -7.76 0.37 2.66
N TYR A 500 -6.83 -0.57 2.62
CA TYR A 500 -6.35 -1.20 1.39
C TYR A 500 -6.33 -2.71 1.58
N HIS A 501 -6.66 -3.43 0.53
CA HIS A 501 -6.76 -4.89 0.53
C HIS A 501 -5.74 -5.51 -0.42
N ILE A 502 -5.25 -6.69 -0.06
CA ILE A 502 -4.29 -7.49 -0.83
C ILE A 502 -4.75 -8.95 -0.79
N LEU A 503 -4.74 -9.65 -1.92
CA LEU A 503 -4.85 -11.11 -1.94
C LEU A 503 -3.47 -11.72 -1.70
N VAL A 504 -3.42 -12.76 -0.87
CA VAL A 504 -2.20 -13.49 -0.51
C VAL A 504 -2.40 -14.98 -0.74
N LEU A 505 -1.45 -15.61 -1.43
CA LEU A 505 -1.36 -17.05 -1.62
C LEU A 505 -0.24 -17.62 -0.74
N LEU A 506 -0.57 -18.64 0.05
CA LEU A 506 0.37 -19.41 0.86
C LEU A 506 0.46 -20.84 0.34
N GLU A 507 1.62 -21.48 0.51
CA GLU A 507 1.77 -22.92 0.30
C GLU A 507 1.10 -23.69 1.45
N LYS A 508 0.44 -24.83 1.19
CA LYS A 508 -0.50 -25.42 2.16
C LYS A 508 0.20 -26.08 3.37
N GLU A 509 1.33 -26.74 3.15
CA GLU A 509 1.98 -27.61 4.12
C GLU A 509 2.99 -26.87 5.01
N THR A 510 3.58 -25.81 4.49
CA THR A 510 4.60 -24.98 5.14
C THR A 510 4.05 -23.60 5.50
N LEU A 511 2.93 -23.19 4.90
CA LEU A 511 2.36 -21.85 5.04
C LEU A 511 3.33 -20.75 4.59
N ARG A 512 4.34 -21.11 3.78
CA ARG A 512 5.26 -20.16 3.20
C ARG A 512 4.48 -19.24 2.25
N PRO A 513 4.65 -17.91 2.35
CA PRO A 513 3.98 -16.99 1.46
C PRO A 513 4.61 -17.10 0.08
N LEU A 514 3.76 -17.24 -0.94
CA LEU A 514 4.16 -17.49 -2.32
C LEU A 514 3.98 -16.23 -3.17
N LYS A 515 2.76 -15.71 -3.22
CA LYS A 515 2.40 -14.58 -4.09
C LYS A 515 1.38 -13.65 -3.46
N TYR A 516 1.34 -12.41 -3.94
CA TYR A 516 0.32 -11.44 -3.58
C TYR A 516 -0.09 -10.55 -4.76
N SER A 517 -1.24 -9.88 -4.63
CA SER A 517 -1.79 -8.98 -5.64
C SER A 517 -1.30 -7.54 -5.50
N ASP A 518 -1.63 -6.70 -6.49
CA ASP A 518 -1.67 -5.25 -6.27
C ASP A 518 -2.71 -4.86 -5.20
N CYS A 519 -2.54 -3.67 -4.63
CA CYS A 519 -3.48 -3.10 -3.67
C CYS A 519 -4.81 -2.77 -4.35
N PHE A 520 -5.91 -2.99 -3.64
CA PHE A 520 -7.23 -2.58 -4.10
C PHE A 520 -8.14 -2.11 -2.96
N CYS A 521 -9.12 -1.28 -3.31
CA CYS A 521 -10.29 -1.01 -2.49
C CYS A 521 -11.53 -1.46 -3.25
N PHE A 522 -12.55 -1.94 -2.54
CA PHE A 522 -13.73 -2.49 -3.15
C PHE A 522 -14.65 -1.41 -3.74
N LYS A 523 -14.83 -0.29 -3.02
CA LYS A 523 -15.71 0.80 -3.44
C LYS A 523 -15.04 2.17 -3.47
N SER A 524 -14.33 2.53 -2.42
CA SER A 524 -13.67 3.83 -2.29
C SER A 524 -12.67 3.78 -1.15
N LEU A 525 -11.62 4.58 -1.26
CA LEU A 525 -10.70 4.83 -0.16
C LEU A 525 -11.47 5.43 1.03
N GLY A 526 -11.25 4.84 2.19
CA GLY A 526 -12.00 5.12 3.42
C GLY A 526 -12.00 3.89 4.34
N VAL A 527 -12.83 3.90 5.38
CA VAL A 527 -12.99 2.74 6.26
C VAL A 527 -13.75 1.64 5.51
N GLU A 528 -13.08 0.54 5.23
CA GLU A 528 -13.59 -0.59 4.46
C GLU A 528 -13.06 -1.89 5.09
N PHE A 529 -13.96 -2.83 5.41
CA PHE A 529 -13.60 -4.09 6.05
C PHE A 529 -14.11 -5.27 5.24
N CYS A 530 -13.31 -6.32 5.16
CA CYS A 530 -13.65 -7.59 4.51
C CYS A 530 -13.22 -8.74 5.42
N ILE A 531 -14.17 -9.51 5.96
CA ILE A 531 -13.89 -10.66 6.83
C ILE A 531 -14.44 -11.98 6.28
N GLY A 532 -15.15 -11.95 5.16
CA GLY A 532 -15.60 -13.12 4.41
C GLY A 532 -15.09 -13.07 2.97
N PHE A 533 -14.63 -14.22 2.47
CA PHE A 533 -14.09 -14.38 1.12
C PHE A 533 -14.29 -15.81 0.61
N THR A 534 -14.60 -15.96 -0.67
CA THR A 534 -14.57 -17.24 -1.39
C THR A 534 -14.44 -17.02 -2.90
N GLU A 535 -14.41 -18.11 -3.66
CA GLU A 535 -14.54 -18.10 -5.11
C GLU A 535 -15.94 -18.56 -5.52
N SER A 536 -16.49 -17.98 -6.59
CA SER A 536 -17.79 -18.39 -7.12
C SER A 536 -17.71 -19.84 -7.59
N SER A 537 -18.60 -20.69 -7.09
CA SER A 537 -18.76 -22.07 -7.57
C SER A 537 -19.88 -22.22 -8.60
N ASN A 538 -20.54 -21.12 -8.99
CA ASN A 538 -21.76 -21.16 -9.80
C ASN A 538 -21.57 -20.55 -11.19
N ILE A 539 -22.07 -21.27 -12.19
CA ILE A 539 -22.33 -20.77 -13.54
C ILE A 539 -23.51 -19.80 -13.45
N ASN A 540 -23.24 -18.52 -13.26
CA ASN A 540 -24.23 -17.50 -13.60
C ASN A 540 -24.01 -17.14 -15.06
N THR A 541 -24.96 -17.50 -15.92
CA THR A 541 -25.00 -16.95 -17.28
C THR A 541 -25.47 -15.51 -17.20
N ASN A 542 -24.63 -14.57 -17.63
CA ASN A 542 -25.04 -13.19 -17.83
C ASN A 542 -26.19 -13.12 -18.86
N ASP A 543 -26.91 -12.01 -18.96
CA ASP A 543 -27.95 -11.79 -20.01
C ASP A 543 -27.42 -11.99 -21.46
N ASN A 544 -26.09 -12.05 -21.62
CA ASN A 544 -25.37 -12.33 -22.86
C ASN A 544 -24.94 -13.80 -23.04
N GLY A 545 -25.29 -14.73 -22.14
CA GLY A 545 -24.99 -16.16 -22.24
C GLY A 545 -23.59 -16.60 -21.79
N GLU A 546 -22.78 -15.72 -21.17
CA GLU A 546 -21.44 -16.06 -20.65
C GLU A 546 -21.49 -16.55 -19.20
N SER A 547 -20.85 -17.68 -18.91
CA SER A 547 -20.74 -18.31 -17.59
C SER A 547 -19.72 -17.62 -16.68
N ASN A 548 -20.14 -17.10 -15.51
CA ASN A 548 -19.27 -16.47 -14.52
C ASN A 548 -18.71 -17.45 -13.45
N GLU A 549 -18.03 -18.52 -13.85
CA GLU A 549 -17.26 -19.37 -12.92
C GLU A 549 -15.97 -18.68 -12.41
N ASN A 550 -15.70 -17.45 -12.87
CA ASN A 550 -14.41 -16.79 -12.70
C ASN A 550 -14.49 -15.51 -11.86
N GLU A 551 -15.24 -15.54 -10.75
CA GLU A 551 -15.36 -14.41 -9.82
C GLU A 551 -14.82 -14.76 -8.42
N TYR A 552 -14.15 -13.79 -7.80
CA TYR A 552 -13.97 -13.72 -6.36
C TYR A 552 -15.22 -13.12 -5.72
N VAL A 553 -15.62 -13.64 -4.55
CA VAL A 553 -16.78 -13.21 -3.78
C VAL A 553 -16.32 -12.72 -2.41
N PHE A 554 -16.71 -11.51 -2.05
CA PHE A 554 -16.28 -10.83 -0.82
C PHE A 554 -17.49 -10.33 -0.03
N TRP A 555 -17.44 -10.46 1.30
CA TRP A 555 -18.43 -9.86 2.20
C TRP A 555 -17.79 -8.70 2.94
N ILE A 556 -18.23 -7.49 2.60
CA ILE A 556 -17.60 -6.25 3.04
C ILE A 556 -18.55 -5.35 3.83
N SER A 557 -17.99 -4.34 4.49
CA SER A 557 -18.71 -3.16 4.98
C SER A 557 -17.98 -1.87 4.64
N GLN A 558 -18.73 -0.78 4.54
CA GLN A 558 -18.23 0.58 4.33
C GLN A 558 -18.51 1.42 5.56
N MET A 559 -17.51 2.11 6.10
CA MET A 559 -17.66 3.01 7.26
C MET A 559 -18.34 2.33 8.46
N ASP A 560 -18.02 1.06 8.68
CA ASP A 560 -18.65 0.19 9.70
C ASP A 560 -20.17 0.06 9.59
N ARG A 561 -20.66 0.05 8.34
CA ARG A 561 -22.07 -0.11 7.99
C ARG A 561 -22.21 -0.63 6.56
N ASP A 562 -23.45 -0.60 6.06
CA ASP A 562 -23.81 -0.90 4.66
C ASP A 562 -23.19 -2.20 4.14
N PRO A 563 -23.43 -3.33 4.81
CA PRO A 563 -22.86 -4.61 4.41
C PRO A 563 -23.36 -5.06 3.05
N MET A 564 -22.46 -5.64 2.27
CA MET A 564 -22.76 -6.11 0.93
C MET A 564 -21.87 -7.27 0.52
N THR A 565 -22.36 -8.09 -0.41
CA THR A 565 -21.54 -9.01 -1.18
C THR A 565 -21.02 -8.30 -2.42
N ILE A 566 -19.74 -8.49 -2.72
CA ILE A 566 -19.07 -7.98 -3.90
C ILE A 566 -18.50 -9.14 -4.71
N PHE A 567 -18.74 -9.08 -6.01
CA PHE A 567 -18.24 -10.04 -6.99
C PHE A 567 -17.30 -9.30 -7.93
N ILE A 568 -16.09 -9.82 -8.09
CA ILE A 568 -15.05 -9.24 -8.95
C ILE A 568 -14.46 -10.36 -9.79
N ASN A 569 -14.34 -10.17 -11.10
CA ASN A 569 -13.70 -11.15 -11.96
C ASN A 569 -12.24 -11.38 -11.52
N LYS A 570 -11.78 -12.63 -11.48
CA LYS A 570 -10.42 -12.96 -11.01
C LYS A 570 -9.34 -12.26 -11.84
N SER A 571 -9.59 -11.95 -13.12
CA SER A 571 -8.66 -11.19 -13.96
C SER A 571 -8.38 -9.77 -13.45
N GLU A 572 -9.30 -9.18 -12.68
CA GLU A 572 -9.15 -7.84 -12.13
C GLU A 572 -8.19 -7.80 -10.93
N ILE A 573 -7.94 -8.94 -10.27
CA ILE A 573 -7.08 -9.11 -9.08
C ILE A 573 -6.12 -10.28 -9.29
N SER A 574 -5.05 -10.04 -10.05
CA SER A 574 -4.02 -11.04 -10.32
C SER A 574 -2.99 -11.11 -9.18
N LEU A 575 -2.49 -12.32 -8.91
CA LEU A 575 -1.34 -12.55 -8.01
C LEU A 575 -0.05 -12.30 -8.79
N CYS A 576 0.37 -11.03 -8.84
CA CYS A 576 1.41 -10.53 -9.73
C CYS A 576 2.80 -10.37 -9.09
N PHE A 577 2.93 -10.53 -7.78
CA PHE A 577 4.21 -10.38 -7.07
C PHE A 577 4.54 -11.62 -6.26
N ASP A 578 5.83 -11.96 -6.25
CA ASP A 578 6.39 -12.97 -5.34
C ASP A 578 6.84 -12.31 -4.03
N PHE A 579 6.87 -13.09 -2.95
CA PHE A 579 7.25 -12.65 -1.60
C PHE A 579 8.75 -12.62 -1.31
#